data_AF-A0A7J9LQC4-F1
#
_entry.id   AF-A0A7J9LQC4-F1
#
_cell.length_a   1.000
_cell.length_b   1.000
_cell.length_c   1.000
_cell.angle_alpha   90.00
_cell.angle_beta   90.00
_cell.angle_gamma   90.00
#
_symmetry.space_group_name_H-M   'P 1'
#
loop_
_entity.id
_entity.type
_entity.pdbx_description
1 polymer ?
#
loop_
_entity_poly.entity_id
_entity_poly.type
_entity_poly.pdbx_seq_one_letter_code
_entity_poly.pdbx_strand_id
1 'polypeptide(L)' 'MARDNGNASTSGVLRDQYGNWILGFRHYLGRCTAFEAELWGILDGLLILLNK' A
#
# COMPACT_ATOMS: atom_id res chain seq x y z
N MET A 1 7.32 -6.28 20.83
CA MET A 1 7.79 -7.03 19.64
C MET A 1 6.56 -7.60 18.95
N ALA A 2 6.27 -7.14 17.73
CA ALA A 2 5.16 -7.67 16.94
C ALA A 2 5.43 -9.14 16.64
N ARG A 3 4.40 -9.99 16.76
CA ARG A 3 4.45 -11.39 16.39
C ARG A 3 4.62 -11.46 14.88
N ASP A 4 5.83 -11.71 14.41
CA ASP A 4 6.09 -11.91 13.00
C ASP A 4 5.62 -13.32 12.60
N ASN A 5 4.35 -13.45 12.19
CA ASN A 5 3.84 -14.67 11.57
C ASN A 5 4.32 -14.82 10.10
N GLY A 6 5.17 -13.90 9.62
CA GLY A 6 5.55 -13.74 8.22
C GLY A 6 4.47 -13.01 7.40
N ASN A 7 3.45 -12.46 8.04
CA ASN A 7 2.33 -11.83 7.34
C ASN A 7 2.68 -10.36 7.03
N ALA A 8 2.73 -10.04 5.74
CA ALA A 8 2.94 -8.74 5.16
C ALA A 8 1.62 -8.10 4.71
N SER A 9 1.60 -6.78 4.78
CA SER A 9 0.55 -5.95 4.23
C SER A 9 1.16 -4.62 3.82
N THR A 10 0.61 -4.02 2.76
CA THR A 10 0.97 -2.68 2.34
C THR A 10 -0.21 -1.73 2.55
N SER A 11 0.09 -0.45 2.68
CA SER A 11 -0.90 0.60 2.83
C SER A 11 -0.33 1.91 2.36
N GLY A 12 -1.18 2.78 1.86
CA GLY A 12 -0.75 4.09 1.39
C GLY A 12 -1.88 5.10 1.40
N VAL A 13 -1.51 6.33 1.06
CA VAL A 13 -2.41 7.46 1.02
C VAL A 13 -2.23 8.18 -0.31
N LEU A 14 -3.33 8.35 -1.04
CA LEU A 14 -3.38 9.19 -2.22
C LEU A 14 -3.65 10.62 -1.77
N ARG A 15 -2.84 11.54 -2.28
CA ARG A 15 -2.98 12.98 -2.08
C ARG A 15 -3.04 13.70 -3.41
N ASP A 16 -3.72 14.82 -3.44
CA ASP A 16 -3.68 15.71 -4.61
C ASP A 16 -2.36 16.48 -4.65
N GLN A 17 -2.18 17.29 -5.70
CA GLN A 17 -1.01 18.15 -5.87
C GLN A 17 -0.83 19.22 -4.78
N TYR A 18 -1.88 19.52 -4.01
CA TYR A 18 -1.84 20.44 -2.89
C TYR A 18 -1.58 19.73 -1.56
N GLY A 19 -1.42 18.40 -1.58
CA GLY A 19 -1.23 17.57 -0.40
C GLY A 19 -2.53 17.22 0.34
N ASN A 20 -3.70 17.56 -0.20
CA ASN A 20 -4.98 17.20 0.41
C ASN A 20 -5.20 15.70 0.28
N TRP A 21 -5.77 15.11 1.32
CA TRP A 21 -6.11 13.70 1.34
C TRP A 21 -7.25 13.39 0.37
N ILE A 22 -7.04 12.44 -0.54
CA ILE A 22 -8.07 11.94 -1.45
C ILE A 22 -8.64 10.62 -0.94
N LEU A 23 -7.75 9.66 -0.62
CA LEU A 23 -8.13 8.29 -0.25
C LEU A 23 -6.96 7.60 0.48
N GLY A 24 -7.27 6.74 1.45
CA GLY A 24 -6.33 5.78 2.01
C GLY A 24 -6.64 4.37 1.51
N PHE A 25 -5.62 3.54 1.30
CA PHE A 25 -5.78 2.14 0.92
C PHE A 25 -4.93 1.22 1.78
N ARG A 26 -5.37 -0.03 1.88
CA ARG A 26 -4.65 -1.10 2.57
C ARG A 26 -4.88 -2.41 1.82
N HIS A 27 -3.81 -3.16 1.61
CA HIS A 27 -3.82 -4.45 0.95
C HIS A 27 -3.04 -5.47 1.78
N TYR A 28 -3.70 -6.55 2.14
CA TYR A 28 -3.08 -7.69 2.81
C TYR A 28 -2.38 -8.58 1.78
N LEU A 29 -1.07 -8.78 1.93
CA LEU A 29 -0.22 -9.44 0.91
C LEU A 29 0.13 -10.90 1.24
N GLY A 30 -0.26 -11.40 2.42
CA GLY A 30 0.14 -12.75 2.83
C GLY A 30 1.61 -12.78 3.23
N ARG A 31 2.44 -13.70 2.70
CA ARG A 31 3.88 -13.72 3.00
C ARG A 31 4.67 -13.09 1.86
N CYS A 32 5.37 -12.00 2.13
CA CYS A 32 6.34 -11.42 1.19
C CYS A 32 7.43 -10.67 1.95
N THR A 33 8.51 -10.35 1.25
CA THR A 33 9.60 -9.52 1.76
C THR A 33 9.14 -8.06 1.91
N ALA A 34 9.85 -7.27 2.72
CA ALA A 34 9.57 -5.85 2.85
C ALA A 34 9.64 -5.11 1.50
N PHE A 35 10.60 -5.49 0.65
CA PHE A 35 10.76 -4.91 -0.69
C PHE A 35 9.58 -5.21 -1.61
N GLU A 36 9.10 -6.46 -1.62
CA GLU A 36 7.89 -6.81 -2.38
C GLU A 36 6.66 -6.07 -1.86
N ALA A 37 6.52 -5.91 -0.55
CA ALA A 37 5.40 -5.16 0.04
C ALA A 37 5.37 -3.69 -0.39
N GLU A 38 6.53 -3.05 -0.52
CA GLU A 38 6.65 -1.69 -1.05
C GLU A 38 6.27 -1.62 -2.53
N LEU A 39 6.75 -2.55 -3.35
CA LEU A 39 6.40 -2.60 -4.79
C LEU A 39 4.89 -2.80 -5.01
N TRP A 40 4.27 -3.70 -4.24
CA TRP A 40 2.82 -3.87 -4.27
C TRP A 40 2.08 -2.61 -3.85
N GLY A 41 2.57 -1.88 -2.84
CA GLY A 41 1.97 -0.62 -2.42
C GLY A 41 1.98 0.45 -3.50
N ILE A 42 3.09 0.55 -4.26
CA ILE A 42 3.20 1.47 -5.39
C ILE A 42 2.24 1.07 -6.52
N LEU A 43 2.22 -0.23 -6.87
CA LEU A 43 1.34 -0.75 -7.91
C LEU A 43 -0.14 -0.52 -7.57
N ASP A 44 -0.56 -0.84 -6.35
CA ASP A 44 -1.93 -0.60 -5.88
C ASP A 44 -2.28 0.88 -5.95
N GLY A 45 -1.39 1.77 -5.51
CA GLY A 45 -1.59 3.21 -5.60
C GLY A 45 -1.80 3.69 -7.04
N LEU A 46 -0.99 3.21 -7.98
CA LEU A 46 -1.10 3.51 -9.41
C LEU A 46 -2.41 2.96 -10.00
N LEU A 47 -2.78 1.72 -9.69
CA LEU A 47 -4.03 1.12 -10.18
C LEU A 47 -5.26 1.86 -9.64
N ILE A 48 -5.25 2.27 -8.38
CA ILE A 48 -6.33 3.08 -7.80
C ILE A 48 -6.46 4.43 -8.50
N LEU A 49 -5.34 5.05 -8.88
CA LEU A 49 -5.34 6.30 -9.64
C LEU A 49 -5.88 6.11 -11.06
N LEU A 50 -5.52 5.01 -11.74
CA LEU A 50 -5.89 4.75 -13.13
C LEU A 50 -7.33 4.26 -13.31
N ASN A 51 -7.94 3.69 -12.26
CA ASN A 51 -9.34 3.22 -12.28
C ASN A 51 -10.33 4.27 -11.75
N LYS A 52 -9.89 5.51 -11.53
CA LYS A 52 -10.72 6.63 -11.07
C LYS A 52 -10.91 7.70 -12.12
#